data_AF-N8ZA23-F1
#
_entry.id   AF-N8ZA23-F1
#
_cell.length_a   1.000
_cell.length_b   1.000
_cell.length_c   1.000
_cell.angle_alpha   90.00
_cell.angle_beta   90.00
_cell.angle_gamma   90.00
#
_symmetry.space_group_name_H-M   'P 1'
#
loop_
_entity.id
_entity.type
_entity.pdbx_description
1 polymer ?
#
loop_
_entity_poly.entity_id
_entity_poly.type
_entity_poly.pdbx_seq_one_letter_code
_entity_poly.pdbx_strand_id
1 'polypeptide(L)'
;MLVDITDYLDVPARNEALEKLDLLNRFENLKKSGQLIEAANLLENSCKDPHIFHGHYKKLFMVWRQLNKEDLIACNYQAVIERVIKTIKLNDEMLTEMSIYWSKVHGVRRTKSYFSKYSHVKISDGKTLLKAAAATQDKKVIKIAEKLINSFTKDAK
;
A
#
# COMPACT_ATOMS: atom_id res chain seq x y z
N MET A 1 -13.72 10.95 -8.68
CA MET A 1 -14.14 11.18 -7.28
C MET A 1 -13.10 10.52 -6.39
N LEU A 2 -12.28 11.32 -5.69
CA LEU A 2 -11.25 10.83 -4.78
C LEU A 2 -11.97 10.35 -3.52
N VAL A 3 -12.09 9.03 -3.37
CA VAL A 3 -12.49 8.44 -2.09
C VAL A 3 -11.32 8.68 -1.15
N ASP A 4 -11.47 9.62 -0.22
CA ASP A 4 -10.48 9.94 0.81
C ASP A 4 -11.05 9.52 2.17
N ILE A 5 -10.24 9.57 3.23
CA ILE A 5 -10.68 9.24 4.60
C ILE A 5 -11.94 10.01 5.01
N THR A 6 -12.19 11.16 4.38
CA THR A 6 -13.39 11.98 4.55
C THR A 6 -14.70 11.25 4.27
N ASP A 7 -14.70 10.27 3.37
CA ASP A 7 -15.91 9.52 3.00
C ASP A 7 -16.39 8.61 4.15
N TYR A 8 -15.56 8.44 5.19
CA TYR A 8 -15.84 7.62 6.35
C TYR A 8 -16.31 8.44 7.57
N LEU A 9 -16.50 9.75 7.43
CA LEU A 9 -16.93 10.63 8.53
C LEU A 9 -18.43 10.48 8.86
N ASP A 10 -19.23 9.95 7.92
CA ASP A 10 -20.69 9.78 8.06
C ASP A 10 -21.13 8.37 8.49
N VAL A 11 -20.17 7.46 8.71
CA VAL A 11 -20.41 6.05 9.09
C VAL A 11 -20.06 5.80 10.57
N PRO A 12 -20.43 4.65 11.17
CA PRO A 12 -20.14 4.32 12.58
C PRO A 12 -18.67 4.42 13.03
N ALA A 13 -17.74 4.55 12.09
CA ALA A 13 -16.31 4.64 12.33
C ALA A 13 -15.79 6.09 12.48
N ARG A 14 -16.64 7.09 12.71
CA ARG A 14 -16.24 8.52 12.74
C ARG A 14 -15.05 8.83 13.66
N ASN A 15 -15.01 8.29 14.88
CA ASN A 15 -13.89 8.55 15.80
C ASN A 15 -12.58 7.97 15.27
N GLU A 16 -12.62 6.74 14.77
CA GLU A 16 -11.47 6.10 14.12
C GLU A 16 -11.04 6.89 12.87
N ALA A 17 -11.98 7.39 12.08
CA ALA A 17 -11.70 8.22 10.90
C ALA A 17 -10.96 9.52 11.27
N LEU A 18 -11.33 10.16 12.38
CA LEU A 18 -10.65 11.36 12.88
C LEU A 18 -9.22 11.08 13.35
N GLU A 19 -9.00 9.97 14.07
CA GLU A 19 -7.65 9.55 14.47
C GLU A 19 -6.76 9.25 13.25
N LYS A 20 -7.31 8.59 12.24
CA LYS A 20 -6.61 8.32 10.98
C LYS A 20 -6.29 9.62 10.24
N LEU A 21 -7.23 10.57 10.21
CA LEU A 21 -6.98 11.87 9.60
C LEU A 21 -5.86 12.66 10.31
N ASP A 22 -5.80 12.62 11.64
CA ASP A 22 -4.70 13.23 12.40
C ASP A 22 -3.34 12.62 12.02
N LEU A 23 -3.28 11.30 11.92
CA LEU A 23 -2.07 10.59 11.48
C LEU A 23 -1.64 11.01 10.07
N LEU A 24 -2.56 11.21 9.13
CA LEU A 24 -2.25 11.76 7.81
C LEU A 24 -1.68 13.18 7.87
N ASN A 25 -2.24 14.05 8.72
CA ASN A 25 -1.73 15.42 8.89
C ASN A 25 -0.30 15.41 9.43
N ARG A 26 -0.03 14.59 10.46
CA ARG A 26 1.31 14.38 11.02
C ARG A 26 2.28 13.82 9.98
N PHE A 27 1.84 12.86 9.17
CA PHE A 27 2.61 12.33 8.05
C PHE A 27 3.01 13.44 7.06
N GLU A 28 2.07 14.29 6.63
CA GLU A 28 2.37 15.37 5.68
C GLU A 28 3.36 16.39 6.28
N ASN A 29 3.29 16.66 7.59
CA ASN A 29 4.24 17.54 8.28
C ASN A 29 5.66 16.96 8.31
N LEU A 30 5.80 15.67 8.63
CA LEU A 30 7.10 14.98 8.61
C LEU A 30 7.69 14.98 7.19
N LYS A 31 6.87 14.64 6.20
CA LYS A 31 7.28 14.64 4.79
C LYS A 31 7.74 16.02 4.32
N LYS A 32 7.01 17.10 4.67
CA LYS A 32 7.40 18.48 4.35
C LYS A 32 8.73 18.88 4.99
N SER A 33 9.04 18.29 6.15
CA SER A 33 10.27 18.53 6.90
C SER A 33 11.45 17.65 6.45
N GLY A 34 11.30 16.89 5.36
CA GLY A 34 12.33 15.99 4.82
C GLY A 34 12.50 14.66 5.58
N GLN A 35 11.69 14.42 6.61
CA GLN A 35 11.75 13.24 7.47
C GLN A 35 10.97 12.06 6.86
N LEU A 36 11.43 11.59 5.69
CA LEU A 36 10.72 10.57 4.91
C LEU A 36 10.64 9.21 5.60
N ILE A 37 11.68 8.81 6.32
CA ILE A 37 11.72 7.52 7.03
C ILE A 37 10.75 7.56 8.21
N GLU A 38 10.78 8.63 9.01
CA GLU A 38 9.85 8.81 10.12
C GLU A 38 8.40 8.90 9.64
N ALA A 39 8.15 9.59 8.52
CA ALA A 39 6.83 9.65 7.89
C ALA A 39 6.35 8.24 7.47
N ALA A 40 7.22 7.45 6.84
CA ALA A 40 6.89 6.08 6.46
C ALA A 40 6.57 5.22 7.69
N ASN A 41 7.40 5.27 8.73
CA ASN A 41 7.21 4.50 9.97
C ASN A 41 5.88 4.85 10.66
N LEU A 42 5.48 6.13 10.66
CA LEU A 42 4.21 6.57 11.23
C LEU A 42 3.02 5.87 10.55
N LEU A 43 2.96 5.89 9.22
CA LEU A 43 1.87 5.25 8.49
C LEU A 43 1.98 3.73 8.46
N GLU A 44 3.20 3.18 8.46
CA GLU A 44 3.42 1.74 8.57
C GLU A 44 2.86 1.19 9.88
N ASN A 45 3.10 1.87 11.00
CA ASN A 45 2.51 1.51 12.28
C ASN A 45 0.98 1.58 12.24
N SER A 46 0.42 2.60 11.60
CA SER A 46 -1.03 2.68 11.42
C SER A 46 -1.60 1.55 10.56
N CYS A 47 -0.86 1.10 9.54
CA CYS A 47 -1.29 0.07 8.61
C CYS A 47 -0.99 -1.35 9.09
N LYS A 48 -0.38 -1.51 10.27
CA LYS A 48 -0.03 -2.81 10.86
C LYS A 48 -1.27 -3.64 11.12
N ASP A 49 -2.31 -3.01 11.65
CA ASP A 49 -3.64 -3.59 11.78
C ASP A 49 -4.44 -3.22 10.52
N PRO A 50 -4.97 -4.21 9.77
CA PRO A 50 -5.73 -3.95 8.56
C PRO A 50 -6.95 -3.05 8.83
N HIS A 51 -7.16 -2.05 7.99
CA HIS A 51 -8.29 -1.14 8.13
C HIS A 51 -8.79 -0.62 6.78
N ILE A 52 -10.02 -0.11 6.76
CA ILE A 52 -10.69 0.35 5.51
C ILE A 52 -10.19 1.70 4.99
N PHE A 53 -9.45 2.46 5.81
CA PHE A 53 -8.90 3.77 5.45
C PHE A 53 -7.72 3.66 4.46
N HIS A 54 -8.03 3.36 3.20
CA HIS A 54 -7.05 3.09 2.15
C HIS A 54 -6.10 4.28 1.85
N GLY A 55 -6.44 5.50 2.27
CA GLY A 55 -5.60 6.68 2.18
C GLY A 55 -4.22 6.53 2.85
N HIS A 56 -4.13 5.84 3.99
CA HIS A 56 -2.85 5.59 4.66
C HIS A 56 -1.93 4.71 3.82
N TYR A 57 -2.47 3.59 3.32
CA TYR A 57 -1.75 2.68 2.43
C TYR A 57 -1.27 3.41 1.18
N LYS A 58 -2.12 4.23 0.57
CA LYS A 58 -1.75 5.05 -0.60
C LYS A 58 -0.53 5.93 -0.32
N LYS A 59 -0.55 6.67 0.79
CA LYS A 59 0.50 7.62 1.17
C LYS A 59 1.78 6.91 1.58
N LEU A 60 1.68 5.82 2.34
CA LEU A 60 2.81 4.95 2.69
C LEU A 60 3.51 4.41 1.44
N PHE A 61 2.75 3.81 0.51
CA PHE A 61 3.31 3.24 -0.71
C PHE A 61 3.92 4.30 -1.62
N MET A 62 3.44 5.54 -1.58
CA MET A 62 4.09 6.65 -2.28
C MET A 62 5.49 6.95 -1.73
N VAL A 63 5.65 7.02 -0.41
CA VAL A 63 6.96 7.28 0.21
C VAL A 63 7.88 6.08 0.04
N TRP A 64 7.39 4.86 0.21
CA TRP A 64 8.17 3.66 -0.04
C TRP A 64 8.68 3.56 -1.47
N ARG A 65 7.88 3.97 -2.47
CA ARG A 65 8.36 4.07 -3.85
C ARG A 65 9.49 5.09 -4.03
N GLN A 66 9.50 6.17 -3.25
CA GLN A 66 10.61 7.13 -3.26
C GLN A 66 11.87 6.49 -2.65
N LEU A 67 11.75 5.91 -1.46
CA LEU A 67 12.85 5.21 -0.78
C LEU A 67 13.41 4.06 -1.64
N ASN A 68 12.55 3.31 -2.34
CA ASN A 68 12.99 2.24 -3.23
C ASN A 68 13.88 2.75 -4.38
N LYS A 69 13.63 3.96 -4.90
CA LYS A 69 14.48 4.54 -5.94
C LYS A 69 15.85 4.89 -5.39
N GLU A 70 15.89 5.49 -4.20
CA GLU A 70 17.13 5.85 -3.51
C GLU A 70 17.95 4.60 -3.19
N ASP A 71 17.31 3.57 -2.63
CA ASP A 71 17.95 2.29 -2.33
C ASP A 71 18.43 1.55 -3.57
N LEU A 72 17.69 1.61 -4.69
CA LEU A 72 18.15 1.02 -5.96
C LEU A 72 19.40 1.72 -6.50
N ILE A 73 19.53 3.04 -6.33
CA ILE A 73 20.73 3.80 -6.73
C ILE A 73 21.90 3.44 -5.81
N ALA A 74 21.63 3.26 -4.52
CA ALA A 74 22.62 2.86 -3.52
C ALA A 74 22.94 1.35 -3.52
N CYS A 75 22.37 0.56 -4.44
CA CYS A 75 22.51 -0.90 -4.48
C CYS A 75 22.01 -1.64 -3.23
N ASN A 76 21.14 -1.02 -2.42
CA ASN A 76 20.49 -1.60 -1.24
C ASN A 76 19.31 -2.51 -1.66
N TYR A 77 19.58 -3.53 -2.47
CA TYR A 77 18.55 -4.36 -3.10
C TYR A 77 17.66 -5.09 -2.09
N GLN A 78 18.21 -5.53 -0.96
CA GLN A 78 17.45 -6.26 0.05
C GLN A 78 16.35 -5.39 0.68
N ALA A 79 16.66 -4.13 1.00
CA ALA A 79 15.68 -3.18 1.53
C ALA A 79 14.53 -2.93 0.54
N VAL A 80 14.84 -2.85 -0.76
CA VAL A 80 13.84 -2.73 -1.83
C VAL A 80 12.94 -3.96 -1.88
N ILE A 81 13.51 -5.16 -1.83
CA ILE A 81 12.76 -6.42 -1.85
C ILE A 81 11.79 -6.46 -0.68
N GLU A 82 12.28 -6.27 0.54
CA GLU A 82 11.47 -6.33 1.76
C GLU A 82 10.32 -5.31 1.72
N ARG A 83 10.62 -4.08 1.32
CA ARG A 83 9.62 -3.00 1.26
C ARG A 83 8.55 -3.25 0.21
N VAL A 84 8.90 -3.74 -0.97
CA VAL A 84 7.90 -4.07 -2.01
C VAL A 84 7.08 -5.30 -1.63
N ILE A 85 7.68 -6.34 -1.05
CA ILE A 85 6.93 -7.51 -0.54
C ILE A 85 5.93 -7.08 0.53
N LYS A 86 6.35 -6.19 1.45
CA LYS A 86 5.46 -5.61 2.46
C LYS A 86 4.33 -4.79 1.84
N THR A 87 4.61 -4.03 0.77
CA THR A 87 3.60 -3.29 0.00
C THR A 87 2.51 -4.22 -0.53
N ILE A 88 2.91 -5.34 -1.15
CA ILE A 88 1.98 -6.34 -1.70
C ILE A 88 1.12 -6.94 -0.59
N LYS A 89 1.75 -7.30 0.54
CA LYS A 89 1.06 -7.87 1.71
C LYS A 89 0.02 -6.91 2.29
N LEU A 90 0.43 -5.68 2.63
CA LEU A 90 -0.45 -4.68 3.23
C LEU A 90 -1.63 -4.33 2.30
N ASN A 91 -1.40 -4.31 0.98
CA ASN A 91 -2.46 -4.06 0.02
C ASN A 91 -3.50 -5.20 0.00
N ASP A 92 -3.06 -6.46 0.04
CA ASP A 92 -3.98 -7.60 0.08
C ASP A 92 -4.78 -7.67 1.38
N GLU A 93 -4.13 -7.37 2.51
CA GLU A 93 -4.76 -7.27 3.83
C GLU A 93 -5.82 -6.15 3.86
N MET A 94 -5.49 -4.96 3.37
CA MET A 94 -6.45 -3.86 3.23
C MET A 94 -7.66 -4.25 2.37
N LEU A 95 -7.46 -4.85 1.20
CA LEU A 95 -8.56 -5.27 0.33
C LEU A 95 -9.43 -6.37 0.99
N THR A 96 -8.80 -7.25 1.77
CA THR A 96 -9.50 -8.25 2.58
C THR A 96 -10.38 -7.57 3.62
N GLU A 97 -9.83 -6.63 4.38
CA GLU A 97 -10.56 -5.90 5.42
C GLU A 97 -11.73 -5.09 4.85
N MET A 98 -11.51 -4.38 3.75
CA MET A 98 -12.59 -3.70 3.02
C MET A 98 -13.68 -4.68 2.60
N SER A 99 -13.31 -5.87 2.12
CA SER A 99 -14.30 -6.87 1.72
C SER A 99 -15.14 -7.36 2.90
N ILE A 100 -14.54 -7.57 4.06
CA ILE A 100 -15.23 -8.01 5.28
C ILE A 100 -16.15 -6.91 5.80
N TYR A 101 -15.61 -5.72 6.03
CA TYR A 101 -16.34 -4.58 6.58
C TYR A 101 -17.56 -4.23 5.74
N TRP A 102 -17.37 -4.03 4.44
CA TRP A 102 -18.45 -3.62 3.55
C TRP A 102 -19.42 -4.75 3.21
N SER A 103 -19.03 -6.03 3.39
CA SER A 103 -20.01 -7.12 3.32
C SER A 103 -21.01 -7.01 4.46
N LYS A 104 -20.53 -6.71 5.67
CA LYS A 104 -21.36 -6.52 6.86
C LYS A 104 -22.26 -5.29 6.72
N VAL A 105 -21.69 -4.15 6.30
CA VAL A 105 -22.44 -2.89 6.17
C VAL A 105 -23.50 -2.95 5.07
N HIS A 106 -23.19 -3.55 3.91
CA HIS A 106 -24.16 -3.64 2.81
C HIS A 106 -25.14 -4.82 2.93
N GLY A 107 -24.93 -5.74 3.88
CA GLY A 107 -25.72 -6.97 4.00
C GLY A 107 -25.56 -7.95 2.81
N VAL A 108 -24.52 -7.79 2.00
CA VAL A 108 -24.26 -8.63 0.81
C VAL A 108 -22.78 -8.95 0.74
N ARG A 109 -22.43 -10.20 0.43
CA ARG A 109 -21.03 -10.63 0.28
C ARG A 109 -20.31 -9.83 -0.81
N ARG A 110 -19.31 -9.05 -0.40
CA ARG A 110 -18.34 -8.37 -1.27
C ARG A 110 -17.04 -9.16 -1.32
N THR A 111 -16.38 -9.14 -2.46
CA THR A 111 -15.08 -9.79 -2.70
C THR A 111 -13.97 -8.75 -2.82
N LYS A 112 -12.71 -9.17 -2.70
CA LYS A 112 -11.56 -8.29 -2.96
C LYS A 112 -11.60 -7.64 -4.35
N SER A 113 -12.09 -8.37 -5.36
CA SER A 113 -12.22 -7.85 -6.72
C SER A 113 -13.16 -6.64 -6.82
N TYR A 114 -14.19 -6.56 -5.98
CA TYR A 114 -15.08 -5.39 -5.90
C TYR A 114 -14.32 -4.13 -5.46
N PHE A 115 -13.26 -4.30 -4.66
CA PHE A 115 -12.40 -3.23 -4.16
C PHE A 115 -11.11 -3.04 -4.96
N SER A 116 -10.97 -3.66 -6.14
CA SER A 116 -9.74 -3.59 -6.95
C SER A 116 -9.30 -2.15 -7.27
N LYS A 117 -10.26 -1.23 -7.44
CA LYS A 117 -10.00 0.21 -7.66
C LYS A 117 -9.27 0.91 -6.51
N TYR A 118 -9.30 0.33 -5.31
CA TYR A 118 -8.60 0.82 -4.11
C TYR A 118 -7.20 0.21 -3.96
N SER A 119 -6.83 -0.76 -4.81
CA SER A 119 -5.46 -1.26 -4.84
C SER A 119 -4.49 -0.12 -5.17
N HIS A 120 -3.42 -0.04 -4.40
CA HIS A 120 -2.39 0.98 -4.54
C HIS A 120 -1.02 0.42 -4.96
N VAL A 121 -0.95 -0.90 -5.15
CA VAL A 121 0.16 -1.58 -5.83
C VAL A 121 0.12 -1.25 -7.32
N LYS A 122 1.29 -0.98 -7.90
CA LYS A 122 1.46 -0.61 -9.31
C LYS A 122 2.37 -1.61 -10.03
N ILE A 123 2.26 -1.67 -11.36
CA ILE A 123 3.21 -2.40 -12.20
C ILE A 123 4.68 -1.94 -11.96
N SER A 124 4.88 -0.67 -11.61
CA SER A 124 6.20 -0.14 -11.24
C SER A 124 6.79 -0.80 -10.00
N ASP A 125 5.96 -1.22 -9.05
CA ASP A 125 6.41 -1.94 -7.85
C ASP A 125 6.92 -3.32 -8.24
N GLY A 126 6.21 -4.02 -9.14
CA GLY A 126 6.67 -5.28 -9.74
C GLY A 126 7.98 -5.15 -10.51
N LYS A 127 8.14 -4.11 -11.34
CA LYS A 127 9.40 -3.85 -12.06
C LYS A 127 10.56 -3.54 -11.10
N THR A 128 10.29 -2.78 -10.04
CA THR A 128 11.26 -2.44 -9.00
C THR A 128 11.71 -3.69 -8.24
N LEU A 129 10.76 -4.55 -7.86
CA LEU A 129 11.04 -5.84 -7.23
C LEU A 129 11.86 -6.75 -8.14
N LEU A 130 11.51 -6.83 -9.44
CA LEU A 130 12.24 -7.64 -10.40
C LEU A 130 13.70 -7.19 -10.54
N LYS A 131 13.93 -5.88 -10.63
CA LYS A 131 15.29 -5.31 -10.72
C LYS A 131 16.12 -5.68 -9.49
N ALA A 132 15.58 -5.48 -8.29
CA ALA A 132 16.28 -5.81 -7.06
C ALA A 132 16.54 -7.33 -6.91
N ALA A 133 15.54 -8.16 -7.22
CA ALA A 133 15.63 -9.61 -7.13
C ALA A 133 16.59 -10.22 -8.15
N ALA A 134 16.68 -9.66 -9.36
CA ALA A 134 17.67 -10.06 -10.35
C ALA A 134 19.10 -9.77 -9.88
N ALA A 135 19.32 -8.62 -9.23
CA ALA A 135 20.62 -8.24 -8.69
C ALA A 135 21.06 -9.15 -7.53
N THR A 136 20.13 -9.66 -6.72
CA THR A 136 20.41 -10.62 -5.63
C THR A 136 20.29 -12.09 -6.06
N GLN A 137 19.91 -12.35 -7.31
CA GLN A 137 19.65 -13.69 -7.86
C GLN A 137 18.59 -14.50 -7.07
N ASP A 138 17.65 -13.83 -6.38
CA ASP A 138 16.59 -14.48 -5.63
C ASP A 138 15.49 -14.99 -6.57
N LYS A 139 15.59 -16.27 -6.97
CA LYS A 139 14.64 -16.93 -7.87
C LYS A 139 13.20 -16.93 -7.35
N LYS A 140 12.99 -16.94 -6.03
CA LYS A 140 11.64 -16.93 -5.45
C LYS A 140 11.02 -15.55 -5.61
N VAL A 141 11.78 -14.50 -5.32
CA VAL A 141 11.31 -13.12 -5.44
C VAL A 141 11.14 -12.71 -6.91
N ILE A 142 12.00 -13.18 -7.82
CA ILE A 142 11.82 -13.00 -9.27
C ILE A 142 10.45 -13.51 -9.72
N LYS A 143 10.05 -14.72 -9.32
CA LYS A 143 8.73 -15.29 -9.65
C LYS A 143 7.58 -14.44 -9.10
N ILE A 144 7.73 -13.88 -7.90
CA ILE A 144 6.73 -12.98 -7.31
C ILE A 144 6.60 -11.71 -8.15
N ALA A 145 7.73 -11.12 -8.54
CA ALA A 145 7.76 -9.92 -9.36
C ALA A 145 7.11 -10.14 -10.74
N GLU A 146 7.46 -11.24 -11.41
CA GLU A 146 6.87 -11.63 -12.70
C GLU A 146 5.36 -11.85 -12.59
N LYS A 147 4.91 -12.57 -11.55
CA LYS A 147 3.48 -12.78 -11.29
C LYS A 147 2.76 -11.45 -11.09
N LEU A 148 3.35 -10.52 -10.33
CA LEU A 148 2.77 -9.20 -10.10
C LEU A 148 2.71 -8.39 -11.40
N ILE A 149 3.77 -8.37 -12.21
CA ILE A 149 3.76 -7.67 -13.51
C ILE A 149 2.66 -8.24 -14.42
N ASN A 150 2.55 -9.57 -14.47
CA ASN A 150 1.60 -10.26 -15.32
C ASN A 150 0.14 -10.06 -14.91
N SER A 151 -0.15 -9.71 -13.65
CA SER A 151 -1.53 -9.37 -13.26
C SER A 151 -2.01 -8.08 -13.92
N PHE A 152 -1.11 -7.13 -14.22
CA PHE A 152 -1.49 -5.87 -14.88
C PHE A 152 -1.59 -5.99 -16.41
N THR A 153 -0.98 -7.00 -17.02
CA THR A 153 -1.02 -7.19 -18.48
C THR A 153 -2.20 -8.04 -18.94
N LYS A 154 -2.70 -8.94 -18.08
CA LYS A 154 -3.90 -9.74 -18.36
C LYS A 154 -5.19 -8.92 -18.30
N ASP A 155 -5.24 -7.88 -17.49
CA ASP A 155 -6.40 -6.99 -17.35
C ASP A 155 -6.50 -5.96 -18.50
N ALA A 156 -5.60 -5.99 -19.49
CA ALA A 156 -5.56 -5.09 -20.64
C ALA A 156 -6.14 -5.69 -21.95
N LYS A 157 -6.86 -6.82 -21.85
CA LYS A 157 -7.61 -7.45 -22.93
C LYS A 157 -9.09 -7.50 -22.59
#